data_AF-A0A944UNW0-F1
#
_entry.id   AF-A0A944UNW0-F1
#
_cell.length_a   1.000
_cell.length_b   1.000
_cell.length_c   1.000
_cell.angle_alpha   90.00
_cell.angle_beta   90.00
_cell.angle_gamma   90.00
#
_symmetry.space_group_name_H-M   'P 1'
#
loop_
_entity.id
_entity.type
_entity.pdbx_description
1 polymer ?
#
loop_
_entity_poly.entity_id
_entity_poly.type
_entity_poly.pdbx_seq_one_letter_code
_entity_poly.pdbx_strand_id
1 'polypeptide(L)'
;PDPAEVGTLGGRPRRASAGPNTAGGVGNGQVAVPMQGTIVKVVVEVGDTVAAGDTVCVLEAMKMENNVVADVGGTVTEVKVAVGDSVGSGDVVVVIEPG
;
A
#
# COMPACT_ATOMS: atom_id res chain seq x y z
N PRO A 1 -44.14 6.53 27.95
CA PRO A 1 -43.38 7.29 26.93
C PRO A 1 -42.14 7.85 27.64
N ASP A 2 -41.02 7.14 27.51
CA ASP A 2 -39.74 7.55 28.06
C ASP A 2 -38.80 7.99 26.92
N PRO A 3 -38.03 9.08 27.12
CA PRO A 3 -37.27 9.75 26.07
C PRO A 3 -35.86 9.17 25.87
N ALA A 4 -35.50 9.06 24.58
CA ALA A 4 -34.18 9.28 23.99
C ALA A 4 -33.01 8.35 24.39
N GLU A 5 -32.75 7.36 23.53
CA GLU A 5 -31.43 6.74 23.37
C GLU A 5 -30.43 7.78 22.85
N VAL A 6 -29.34 7.96 23.60
CA VAL A 6 -28.26 8.90 23.33
C VAL A 6 -27.19 8.20 22.49
N GLY A 7 -26.84 8.82 21.36
CA GLY A 7 -25.98 8.28 20.31
C GLY A 7 -24.54 7.97 20.73
N THR A 8 -24.01 6.88 20.17
CA THR A 8 -22.61 6.49 20.25
C THR A 8 -21.79 7.29 19.22
N LEU A 9 -20.95 8.20 19.70
CA LEU A 9 -19.91 8.85 18.91
C LEU A 9 -18.68 7.93 18.82
N GLY A 10 -18.59 7.17 17.72
CA GLY A 10 -17.40 6.43 17.34
C GLY A 10 -16.36 7.36 16.73
N GLY A 11 -15.32 7.69 17.49
CA GLY A 11 -14.15 8.41 16.99
C GLY A 11 -13.31 7.52 16.06
N ARG A 12 -13.07 7.98 14.83
CA ARG A 12 -11.95 7.54 14.00
C ARG A 12 -11.08 8.76 13.69
N PRO A 13 -9.74 8.69 13.88
CA PRO A 13 -8.89 9.85 13.69
C PRO A 13 -8.86 10.25 12.21
N ARG A 14 -9.05 11.55 11.97
CA ARG A 14 -8.78 12.22 10.69
C ARG A 14 -7.34 11.93 10.26
N ARG A 15 -7.14 11.40 9.06
CA ARG A 15 -5.86 11.60 8.35
C ARG A 15 -6.10 12.59 7.23
N ALA A 16 -5.48 13.74 7.41
CA ALA A 16 -5.54 14.89 6.55
C ALA A 16 -4.90 14.60 5.19
N SER A 17 -5.52 15.20 4.19
CA SER A 17 -5.05 15.53 2.84
C SER A 17 -3.52 15.61 2.66
N ALA A 18 -3.02 14.83 1.69
CA ALA A 18 -1.85 15.16 0.89
C ALA A 18 -2.32 15.30 -0.57
N GLY A 19 -1.94 16.40 -1.22
CA GLY A 19 -2.46 16.79 -2.53
C GLY A 19 -2.04 15.87 -3.68
N PRO A 20 -2.71 15.96 -4.84
CA PRO A 20 -2.48 15.05 -5.95
C PRO A 20 -1.19 15.43 -6.67
N ASN A 21 -0.14 14.62 -6.50
CA ASN A 21 0.93 14.54 -7.48
C ASN A 21 0.39 13.73 -8.67
N THR A 22 -0.22 14.43 -9.62
CA THR A 22 -0.61 13.88 -10.91
C THR A 22 0.62 13.63 -11.77
N ALA A 23 1.23 12.45 -11.64
CA ALA A 23 2.00 11.83 -12.71
C ALA A 23 1.15 10.69 -13.28
N GLY A 24 0.25 11.05 -14.19
CA GLY A 24 -0.58 10.11 -14.93
C GLY A 24 0.27 9.24 -15.85
N GLY A 25 0.62 8.06 -15.38
CA GLY A 25 0.59 6.84 -16.18
C GLY A 25 -0.49 5.97 -15.58
N VAL A 26 -1.33 5.34 -16.41
CA VAL A 26 -2.11 4.20 -15.94
C VAL A 26 -1.07 3.12 -15.67
N GLY A 27 -0.55 3.08 -14.44
CA GLY A 27 0.26 1.97 -13.97
C GLY A 27 -0.49 0.69 -14.28
N ASN A 28 0.21 -0.32 -14.79
CA ASN A 28 -0.40 -1.60 -15.15
C ASN A 28 -0.78 -2.43 -13.91
N GLY A 29 -0.77 -1.82 -12.72
CA GLY A 29 -1.07 -2.47 -11.45
C GLY A 29 0.08 -3.33 -10.91
N GLN A 30 1.24 -3.36 -11.57
CA GLN A 30 2.38 -4.16 -11.12
C GLN A 30 3.34 -3.29 -10.31
N VAL A 31 3.30 -3.45 -8.98
CA VAL A 31 4.20 -2.74 -8.09
C VAL A 31 5.52 -3.49 -8.02
N ALA A 32 6.58 -2.89 -8.56
CA ALA A 32 7.92 -3.45 -8.59
C ALA A 32 8.89 -2.67 -7.70
N VAL A 33 9.90 -3.35 -7.15
CA VAL A 33 10.95 -2.68 -6.38
C VAL A 33 11.98 -2.00 -7.31
N PRO A 34 12.46 -0.78 -7.00
CA PRO A 34 13.38 -0.06 -7.88
C PRO A 34 14.84 -0.54 -7.73
N MET A 35 15.16 -1.25 -6.64
CA MET A 35 16.52 -1.67 -6.29
C MET A 35 16.50 -3.02 -5.56
N GLN A 36 17.66 -3.68 -5.52
CA GLN A 36 17.83 -4.91 -4.74
C GLN A 36 17.75 -4.64 -3.23
N GLY A 37 17.12 -5.56 -2.49
CA GLY A 37 17.09 -5.52 -1.03
C GLY A 37 16.35 -6.70 -0.42
N THR A 38 16.00 -6.57 0.87
CA THR A 38 15.26 -7.58 1.63
C THR A 38 13.93 -7.02 2.08
N ILE A 39 12.84 -7.77 1.93
CA ILE A 39 11.52 -7.36 2.44
C ILE A 39 11.53 -7.47 3.96
N VAL A 40 11.37 -6.36 4.66
CA VAL A 40 11.32 -6.32 6.13
C VAL A 40 9.90 -6.18 6.67
N LYS A 41 8.95 -5.76 5.83
CA LYS A 41 7.54 -5.67 6.18
C LYS A 41 6.65 -5.78 4.95
N VAL A 42 5.53 -6.49 5.05
CA VAL A 42 4.41 -6.41 4.11
C VAL A 42 3.23 -5.82 4.87
N VAL A 43 2.54 -4.84 4.28
CA VAL A 43 1.46 -4.09 4.97
C VAL A 43 0.11 -4.17 4.27
N VAL A 44 0.00 -5.00 3.22
CA VAL A 44 -1.24 -5.28 2.49
C VAL A 44 -1.46 -6.78 2.35
N GLU A 45 -2.71 -7.16 2.18
CA GLU A 45 -3.16 -8.52 1.90
C GLU A 45 -4.02 -8.55 0.62
N VAL A 46 -4.21 -9.75 0.06
CA VAL A 46 -5.10 -9.91 -1.11
C VAL A 46 -6.53 -9.55 -0.72
N GLY A 47 -7.16 -8.70 -1.53
CA GLY A 47 -8.50 -8.15 -1.30
C GLY A 47 -8.50 -6.75 -0.69
N ASP A 48 -7.34 -6.23 -0.24
CA ASP A 48 -7.26 -4.87 0.28
C ASP A 48 -7.45 -3.82 -0.81
N THR A 49 -8.12 -2.72 -0.47
CA THR A 49 -8.19 -1.53 -1.32
C THR A 49 -7.04 -0.60 -0.98
N VAL A 50 -6.30 -0.16 -2.00
CA VAL A 50 -5.16 0.76 -1.89
C VAL A 50 -5.34 1.97 -2.80
N ALA A 51 -4.77 3.11 -2.42
CA ALA A 51 -4.66 4.29 -3.27
C ALA A 51 -3.25 4.44 -3.85
N ALA A 52 -3.13 5.19 -4.94
CA ALA A 52 -1.82 5.58 -5.45
C ALA A 52 -1.04 6.35 -4.36
N GLY A 53 0.20 5.93 -4.11
CA GLY A 53 1.06 6.43 -3.06
C GLY A 53 0.99 5.67 -1.73
N ASP A 54 0.04 4.75 -1.55
CA ASP A 54 -0.01 3.91 -0.35
C ASP A 54 1.15 2.91 -0.33
N THR A 55 1.80 2.76 0.83
CA THR A 55 2.85 1.77 1.03
C THR A 55 2.26 0.37 1.01
N VAL A 56 2.86 -0.54 0.23
CA VAL A 56 2.46 -1.95 0.15
C VAL A 56 3.44 -2.88 0.89
N CYS A 57 4.72 -2.52 0.90
CA CYS A 57 5.75 -3.21 1.67
C CYS A 57 6.93 -2.27 1.99
N VAL A 58 7.83 -2.72 2.85
CA VAL A 58 9.06 -2.01 3.22
C VAL A 58 10.25 -2.89 2.83
N LEU A 59 11.18 -2.29 2.10
CA LEU A 59 12.41 -2.88 1.62
C LEU A 59 13.60 -2.33 2.42
N GLU A 60 14.45 -3.19 2.98
CA GLU A 60 15.76 -2.76 3.47
C GLU A 60 16.79 -2.89 2.36
N ALA A 61 17.48 -1.79 2.06
CA ALA A 61 18.60 -1.76 1.14
C ALA A 61 19.65 -0.74 1.60
N MET A 62 20.93 -1.07 1.48
CA MET A 62 22.04 -0.20 1.88
C MET A 62 21.94 0.35 3.33
N LYS A 63 21.45 -0.48 4.27
CA LYS A 63 21.20 -0.13 5.69
C LYS A 63 20.10 0.93 5.90
N MET A 64 19.23 1.13 4.92
CA MET A 64 18.09 2.04 5.00
C MET A 64 16.81 1.30 4.61
N GLU A 65 15.72 1.64 5.28
CA GLU A 65 14.38 1.18 4.91
C GLU A 65 13.76 2.13 3.88
N ASN A 66 13.21 1.56 2.82
CA ASN A 66 12.49 2.25 1.76
C ASN A 66 11.07 1.70 1.65
N ASN A 67 10.10 2.60 1.65
CA ASN A 67 8.72 2.25 1.36
C ASN A 67 8.56 1.95 -0.12
N VAL A 68 7.97 0.80 -0.43
CA VAL A 68 7.48 0.49 -1.77
C VAL A 68 6.02 0.90 -1.82
N VAL A 69 5.68 1.80 -2.74
CA VAL A 69 4.35 2.41 -2.83
C VAL A 69 3.61 1.96 -4.09
N ALA A 70 2.30 1.88 -4.01
CA ALA A 70 1.43 1.66 -5.15
C ALA A 70 1.48 2.86 -6.11
N ASP A 71 1.57 2.60 -7.41
CA ASP A 71 1.53 3.60 -8.48
C ASP A 71 0.09 3.96 -8.89
N VAL A 72 -0.85 3.04 -8.67
CA VAL A 72 -2.29 3.20 -8.95
C VAL A 72 -3.14 2.81 -7.74
N GLY A 73 -4.37 3.33 -7.70
CA GLY A 73 -5.38 2.86 -6.76
C GLY A 73 -6.17 1.67 -7.31
N GLY A 74 -6.64 0.79 -6.44
CA GLY A 74 -7.37 -0.40 -6.85
C GLY A 74 -7.44 -1.46 -5.76
N THR A 75 -7.67 -2.71 -6.16
CA THR A 75 -7.73 -3.86 -5.24
C THR A 75 -6.50 -4.73 -5.39
N VAL A 76 -5.85 -5.09 -4.28
CA VAL A 76 -4.72 -6.02 -4.29
C VAL A 76 -5.21 -7.41 -4.70
N THR A 77 -4.67 -7.94 -5.78
CA THR A 77 -5.00 -9.28 -6.30
C THR A 77 -3.92 -10.31 -6.00
N GLU A 78 -2.66 -9.90 -5.90
CA GLU A 78 -1.55 -10.77 -5.52
C GLU A 78 -0.55 -10.06 -4.61
N VAL A 79 -0.04 -10.81 -3.62
CA VAL A 79 1.15 -10.45 -2.84
C VAL A 79 2.18 -11.55 -3.09
N LYS A 80 3.28 -11.20 -3.76
CA LYS A 80 4.26 -12.17 -4.30
C LYS A 80 5.48 -12.39 -3.40
N VAL A 81 5.51 -11.72 -2.25
CA VAL A 81 6.65 -11.72 -1.32
C VAL A 81 6.21 -11.86 0.12
N ALA A 82 7.10 -12.37 0.95
CA ALA A 82 7.00 -12.43 2.39
C ALA A 82 8.16 -11.69 3.08
N VAL A 83 8.02 -11.43 4.38
CA VAL A 83 9.12 -10.87 5.19
C VAL A 83 10.29 -11.85 5.20
N GLY A 84 11.49 -11.33 4.92
CA GLY A 84 12.74 -12.07 4.80
C GLY A 84 13.15 -12.38 3.36
N ASP A 85 12.25 -12.21 2.39
CA ASP A 85 12.56 -12.48 0.98
C ASP A 85 13.56 -11.46 0.43
N SER A 86 14.51 -11.95 -0.37
CA SER A 86 15.43 -11.12 -1.15
C SER A 86 14.83 -10.85 -2.53
N VAL A 87 14.83 -9.58 -2.94
CA VAL A 87 14.29 -9.12 -4.23
C VAL A 87 15.33 -8.31 -4.98
N GLY A 88 15.27 -8.34 -6.32
CA GLY A 88 16.08 -7.54 -7.24
C GLY A 88 15.29 -6.38 -7.84
N SER A 89 16.01 -5.42 -8.43
CA SER A 89 15.39 -4.32 -9.18
C SER A 89 14.46 -4.85 -10.27
N GLY A 90 13.22 -4.36 -10.32
CA GLY A 90 12.20 -4.78 -11.27
C GLY A 90 11.36 -5.98 -10.82
N ASP A 91 11.69 -6.64 -9.71
CA ASP A 91 10.85 -7.73 -9.19
C ASP A 91 9.50 -7.17 -8.73
N VAL A 92 8.42 -7.75 -9.26
CA VAL A 92 7.05 -7.41 -8.88
C VAL A 92 6.73 -8.03 -7.53
N VAL A 93 6.33 -7.20 -6.58
CA VAL A 93 6.04 -7.61 -5.19
C VAL A 93 4.54 -7.66 -4.90
N VAL A 94 3.75 -6.80 -5.54
CA VAL A 94 2.29 -6.73 -5.38
C VAL A 94 1.65 -6.48 -6.75
N VAL A 95 0.51 -7.11 -7.01
CA VAL A 95 -0.35 -6.84 -8.17
C VAL A 95 -1.65 -6.22 -7.68
N ILE A 96 -2.05 -5.13 -8.33
CA ILE A 96 -3.25 -4.34 -8.05
C ILE A 96 -4.11 -4.37 -9.32
N GLU A 97 -5.37 -4.74 -9.21
CA GLU A 97 -6.36 -4.50 -10.25
C GLU A 97 -6.82 -3.04 -10.15
N PRO A 98 -6.51 -2.18 -11.15
CA PRO A 98 -6.90 -0.77 -11.09
C PRO A 98 -8.42 -0.61 -11.09
N GLY A 99 -8.92 0.25 -10.21
CA GLY A 99 -10.36 0.55 -10.06
C GLY A 99 -10.84 1.76 -10.84
#